data_AF-A0A9P9Z8N9-F1
#
_entry.id   AF-A0A9P9Z8N9-F1
#
_cell.length_a   1.000
_cell.length_b   1.000
_cell.length_c   1.000
_cell.angle_alpha   90.00
_cell.angle_beta   90.00
_cell.angle_gamma   90.00
#
_symmetry.space_group_name_H-M   'P 1'
#
loop_
_entity.id
_entity.type
_entity.pdbx_description
1 polymer ?
#
loop_
_entity_poly.entity_id
_entity_poly.type
_entity_poly.pdbx_seq_one_letter_code
_entity_poly.pdbx_strand_id
1 'polypeptide(L)'
;MSPFELSAEHETFRRTVRDFAEKEVAPHCAAWDREHQFPLDAVRAMGDLGLFGLTAPEEYGGAGLAGDGGFTSLCVAIEEIGRIDQSLGITLEAAVGLGINPILTFGDEEQKRTWLPDLVAGTALAGFGLTEPGAGSDAGATRTRAVLDDGEWVVDGAKQFITNSGSAITSLVTVTARTGEREDGRPEISAIMVPAGTPGFTAEKAYDKLGWNASDTHPLSFDGCRVPAANLLGERGRGYAQFLSTLDDGRVAIAALAVGCIQACLDHCVAYAGERTTFGGPIGRKQGVAFQIADLETMLHAARLLTYRAAAMKDAADAGRAVSTKDFKQAAAVAKLYATESAVSATRIATQVFGGYGFMEEYPVARGAGDLYPRAVAAPRLVLASASPARLATLRAAGLDPEVVVSGVDEEQVERTEPADYVLRLAQLKAVAVAAREPRSLVIGCDSVLELDSEILGKPHTAEEATRRWQDMRGRAGVLHTGHCLIDTHREVWLARSAATQVRFADVSDEEIAAYVASGEPLEVAGAFTLDGKGGAFVAGITGDPHNVVGISLPLLRIMVDELGFAWTDLWA
;
A
#
# COMPACT_ATOMS: atom_id res chain seq x y z
N MET A 1 -7.31 24.99 -26.07
CA MET A 1 -7.21 23.67 -25.42
C MET A 1 -7.83 22.65 -26.34
N SER A 2 -7.16 21.52 -26.51
CA SER A 2 -7.73 20.39 -27.26
C SER A 2 -9.00 19.90 -26.55
N PRO A 3 -10.05 19.43 -27.25
CA PRO A 3 -11.29 18.95 -26.62
C PRO A 3 -11.12 17.71 -25.71
N PHE A 4 -9.91 17.18 -25.61
CA PHE A 4 -9.54 16.01 -24.79
C PHE A 4 -8.35 16.30 -23.85
N GLU A 5 -8.02 17.58 -23.64
CA GLU A 5 -7.23 17.98 -22.47
C GLU A 5 -8.12 17.94 -21.22
N LEU A 6 -7.54 17.53 -20.09
CA LEU A 6 -8.26 17.52 -18.82
C LEU A 6 -8.63 18.94 -18.40
N SER A 7 -9.84 19.12 -17.88
CA SER A 7 -10.29 20.39 -17.30
C SER A 7 -9.58 20.68 -15.98
N ALA A 8 -9.70 21.90 -15.47
CA ALA A 8 -9.18 22.26 -14.15
C ALA A 8 -9.84 21.42 -13.02
N GLU A 9 -11.10 21.03 -13.20
CA GLU A 9 -11.84 20.15 -12.30
C GLU A 9 -11.30 18.72 -12.37
N HIS A 10 -11.08 18.17 -13.58
CA HIS A 10 -10.43 16.87 -13.74
C HIS A 10 -9.03 16.83 -13.11
N GLU A 11 -8.22 17.88 -13.25
CA GLU A 11 -6.89 17.92 -12.64
C GLU A 11 -6.96 18.08 -11.10
N THR A 12 -7.99 18.74 -10.59
CA THR A 12 -8.23 18.82 -9.14
C THR A 12 -8.69 17.48 -8.57
N PHE A 13 -9.58 16.81 -9.29
CA PHE A 13 -10.01 15.45 -8.98
C PHE A 13 -8.83 14.47 -9.04
N ARG A 14 -8.00 14.52 -10.08
CA ARG A 14 -6.78 13.73 -10.21
C ARG A 14 -5.89 13.84 -8.98
N ARG A 15 -5.61 15.06 -8.51
CA ARG A 15 -4.80 15.28 -7.30
C ARG A 15 -5.44 14.63 -6.07
N THR A 16 -6.77 14.72 -5.95
CA THR A 16 -7.50 14.08 -4.85
C THR A 16 -7.36 12.57 -4.86
N VAL A 17 -7.55 11.92 -6.01
CA VAL A 17 -7.40 10.46 -6.14
C VAL A 17 -5.95 10.03 -5.96
N ARG A 18 -5.00 10.82 -6.48
CA ARG A 18 -3.56 10.59 -6.28
C ARG A 18 -3.19 10.61 -4.80
N ASP A 19 -3.59 11.64 -4.06
CA ASP A 19 -3.34 11.76 -2.63
C ASP A 19 -3.92 10.57 -1.86
N PHE A 20 -5.14 10.14 -2.21
CA PHE A 20 -5.77 8.96 -1.65
C PHE A 20 -4.93 7.69 -1.94
N ALA A 21 -4.58 7.45 -3.20
CA ALA A 21 -3.85 6.27 -3.59
C ALA A 21 -2.44 6.23 -2.95
N GLU A 22 -1.76 7.37 -2.84
CA GLU A 22 -0.45 7.45 -2.19
C GLU A 22 -0.51 7.24 -0.66
N LYS A 23 -1.57 7.71 0.01
CA LYS A 23 -1.67 7.68 1.48
C LYS A 23 -2.36 6.42 2.02
N GLU A 24 -3.40 5.95 1.33
CA GLU A 24 -4.29 4.88 1.83
C GLU A 24 -4.05 3.54 1.12
N VAL A 25 -3.49 3.54 -0.10
CA VAL A 25 -3.28 2.31 -0.88
C VAL A 25 -1.81 1.89 -0.88
N ALA A 26 -0.89 2.80 -1.22
CA ALA A 26 0.53 2.47 -1.36
C ALA A 26 1.14 1.79 -0.13
N PRO A 27 0.82 2.16 1.13
CA PRO A 27 1.39 1.50 2.31
C PRO A 27 1.07 0.02 2.45
N HIS A 28 0.06 -0.47 1.75
CA HIS A 28 -0.50 -1.80 1.99
C HIS A 28 -0.50 -2.71 0.75
N CYS A 29 -0.43 -2.17 -0.47
CA CYS A 29 -0.58 -2.95 -1.71
C CYS A 29 0.39 -4.14 -1.81
N ALA A 30 1.66 -3.98 -1.43
CA ALA A 30 2.62 -5.08 -1.46
C ALA A 30 2.27 -6.24 -0.49
N ALA A 31 1.63 -5.94 0.64
CA ALA A 31 1.15 -6.96 1.56
C ALA A 31 -0.10 -7.66 1.01
N TRP A 32 -1.06 -6.87 0.49
CA TRP A 32 -2.27 -7.41 -0.13
C TRP A 32 -1.97 -8.32 -1.32
N ASP A 33 -1.03 -7.95 -2.18
CA ASP A 33 -0.61 -8.78 -3.32
C ASP A 33 0.00 -10.11 -2.83
N ARG A 34 0.99 -10.05 -1.93
CA ARG A 34 1.66 -11.25 -1.39
C ARG A 34 0.69 -12.19 -0.66
N GLU A 35 -0.28 -11.64 0.04
CA GLU A 35 -1.25 -12.40 0.84
C GLU A 35 -2.50 -12.78 0.05
N HIS A 36 -2.58 -12.37 -1.23
CA HIS A 36 -3.74 -12.56 -2.09
C HIS A 36 -5.03 -12.04 -1.43
N GLN A 37 -4.91 -10.93 -0.71
CA GLN A 37 -5.96 -10.36 0.12
C GLN A 37 -6.74 -9.31 -0.65
N PHE A 38 -8.07 -9.49 -0.72
CA PHE A 38 -8.97 -8.44 -1.20
C PHE A 38 -9.08 -7.30 -0.16
N PRO A 39 -8.69 -6.06 -0.49
CA PRO A 39 -8.56 -4.97 0.48
C PRO A 39 -9.89 -4.25 0.72
N LEU A 40 -10.78 -4.89 1.46
CA LEU A 40 -12.15 -4.41 1.68
C LEU A 40 -12.22 -2.97 2.23
N ASP A 41 -11.34 -2.61 3.16
CA ASP A 41 -11.35 -1.27 3.76
C ASP A 41 -10.91 -0.18 2.76
N ALA A 42 -9.96 -0.49 1.87
CA ALA A 42 -9.57 0.42 0.79
C ALA A 42 -10.70 0.59 -0.23
N VAL A 43 -11.40 -0.51 -0.57
CA VAL A 43 -12.58 -0.47 -1.45
C VAL A 43 -13.71 0.38 -0.85
N ARG A 44 -13.96 0.27 0.47
CA ARG A 44 -14.93 1.15 1.15
C ARG A 44 -14.49 2.61 1.13
N ALA A 45 -13.22 2.89 1.37
CA ALA A 45 -12.71 4.26 1.29
C ALA A 45 -12.80 4.86 -0.12
N MET A 46 -12.66 4.03 -1.17
CA MET A 46 -12.97 4.43 -2.56
C MET A 46 -14.46 4.78 -2.75
N GLY A 47 -15.35 4.07 -2.05
CA GLY A 47 -16.78 4.39 -1.95
C GLY A 47 -17.06 5.72 -1.27
N ASP A 48 -16.43 5.96 -0.12
CA ASP A 48 -16.54 7.23 0.62
C ASP A 48 -16.03 8.43 -0.20
N LEU A 49 -15.05 8.20 -1.09
CA LEU A 49 -14.56 9.20 -2.04
C LEU A 49 -15.48 9.40 -3.26
N GLY A 50 -16.52 8.57 -3.40
CA GLY A 50 -17.53 8.64 -4.47
C GLY A 50 -17.10 8.05 -5.80
N LEU A 51 -16.03 7.23 -5.83
CA LEU A 51 -15.43 6.75 -7.08
C LEU A 51 -16.34 5.81 -7.88
N PHE A 52 -17.15 5.00 -7.21
CA PHE A 52 -18.08 4.07 -7.86
C PHE A 52 -19.29 4.79 -8.49
N GLY A 53 -19.57 6.03 -8.07
CA GLY A 53 -20.69 6.84 -8.53
C GLY A 53 -20.38 7.86 -9.62
N LEU A 54 -19.13 7.92 -10.13
CA LEU A 54 -18.69 8.97 -11.06
C LEU A 54 -19.53 9.07 -12.34
N THR A 55 -20.03 7.94 -12.83
CA THR A 55 -20.87 7.88 -14.06
C THR A 55 -22.35 7.69 -13.76
N ALA A 56 -22.74 7.61 -12.49
CA ALA A 56 -24.12 7.33 -12.08
C ALA A 56 -24.92 8.63 -11.85
N PRO A 57 -26.23 8.64 -12.13
CA PRO A 57 -27.12 9.75 -11.81
C PRO A 57 -27.28 10.00 -10.31
N GLU A 58 -27.56 11.25 -9.92
CA GLU A 58 -27.79 11.65 -8.52
C GLU A 58 -28.96 10.90 -7.86
N GLU A 59 -30.01 10.55 -8.62
CA GLU A 59 -31.18 9.84 -8.08
C GLU A 59 -30.86 8.45 -7.53
N TYR A 60 -29.69 7.89 -7.92
CA TYR A 60 -29.15 6.63 -7.40
C TYR A 60 -27.94 6.84 -6.49
N GLY A 61 -27.67 8.08 -6.05
CA GLY A 61 -26.54 8.43 -5.19
C GLY A 61 -25.23 8.71 -5.94
N GLY A 62 -25.27 8.83 -7.27
CA GLY A 62 -24.09 9.10 -8.09
C GLY A 62 -23.69 10.57 -8.13
N ALA A 63 -22.58 10.87 -8.79
CA ALA A 63 -22.02 12.22 -8.88
C ALA A 63 -22.79 13.15 -9.83
N GLY A 64 -23.72 12.61 -10.65
CA GLY A 64 -24.50 13.42 -11.59
C GLY A 64 -23.72 13.97 -12.78
N LEU A 65 -22.47 13.52 -12.98
CA LEU A 65 -21.55 14.02 -14.02
C LEU A 65 -21.79 13.40 -15.41
N ALA A 66 -22.95 12.76 -15.63
CA ALA A 66 -23.28 12.15 -16.91
C ALA A 66 -23.35 13.23 -18.02
N GLY A 67 -22.40 13.17 -18.96
CA GLY A 67 -22.25 14.18 -20.02
C GLY A 67 -21.40 15.40 -19.64
N ASP A 68 -20.96 15.53 -18.39
CA ASP A 68 -20.07 16.60 -17.90
C ASP A 68 -18.73 16.04 -17.40
N GLY A 69 -18.12 15.13 -18.17
CA GLY A 69 -16.80 14.58 -17.86
C GLY A 69 -16.78 13.42 -16.88
N GLY A 70 -17.94 12.84 -16.53
CA GLY A 70 -18.01 11.70 -15.60
C GLY A 70 -17.19 10.48 -16.05
N PHE A 71 -17.20 10.15 -17.35
CA PHE A 71 -16.43 9.01 -17.86
C PHE A 71 -14.93 9.32 -17.95
N THR A 72 -14.56 10.56 -18.30
CA THR A 72 -13.16 11.02 -18.19
C THR A 72 -12.67 10.97 -16.74
N SER A 73 -13.50 11.38 -15.78
CA SER A 73 -13.18 11.30 -14.35
C SER A 73 -12.99 9.85 -13.88
N LEU A 74 -13.83 8.91 -14.34
CA LEU A 74 -13.61 7.48 -14.10
C LEU A 74 -12.26 7.00 -14.63
N CYS A 75 -11.89 7.39 -15.86
CA CYS A 75 -10.58 7.06 -16.43
C CYS A 75 -9.43 7.65 -15.61
N VAL A 76 -9.55 8.90 -15.13
CA VAL A 76 -8.56 9.53 -14.24
C VAL A 76 -8.43 8.75 -12.94
N ALA A 77 -9.54 8.32 -12.33
CA ALA A 77 -9.51 7.56 -11.09
C ALA A 77 -8.82 6.20 -11.27
N ILE A 78 -9.16 5.48 -12.34
CA ILE A 78 -8.53 4.19 -12.69
C ILE A 78 -7.04 4.36 -12.97
N GLU A 79 -6.62 5.41 -13.69
CA GLU A 79 -5.21 5.70 -13.97
C GLU A 79 -4.42 5.95 -12.68
N GLU A 80 -4.93 6.81 -11.79
CA GLU A 80 -4.22 7.19 -10.56
C GLU A 80 -4.16 6.05 -9.54
N ILE A 81 -5.24 5.26 -9.39
CA ILE A 81 -5.24 4.08 -8.52
C ILE A 81 -4.36 2.99 -9.11
N GLY A 82 -4.51 2.70 -10.40
CA GLY A 82 -3.72 1.69 -11.10
C GLY A 82 -2.21 1.99 -11.10
N ARG A 83 -1.82 3.26 -11.01
CA ARG A 83 -0.41 3.64 -10.81
C ARG A 83 0.16 3.13 -9.49
N ILE A 84 -0.67 2.95 -8.47
CA ILE A 84 -0.27 2.49 -7.13
C ILE A 84 -0.56 1.00 -6.90
N ASP A 85 -1.75 0.55 -7.28
CA ASP A 85 -2.26 -0.82 -7.14
C ASP A 85 -3.15 -1.17 -8.35
N GLN A 86 -2.66 -2.03 -9.24
CA GLN A 86 -3.41 -2.46 -10.42
C GLN A 86 -4.65 -3.30 -10.06
N SER A 87 -4.65 -4.01 -8.93
CA SER A 87 -5.76 -4.84 -8.46
C SER A 87 -6.97 -3.99 -8.04
N LEU A 88 -6.75 -2.87 -7.36
CA LEU A 88 -7.77 -1.91 -7.00
C LEU A 88 -8.25 -1.12 -8.23
N GLY A 89 -7.33 -0.79 -9.15
CA GLY A 89 -7.69 -0.17 -10.43
C GLY A 89 -8.67 -1.03 -11.22
N ILE A 90 -8.41 -2.34 -11.36
CA ILE A 90 -9.35 -3.26 -12.02
C ILE A 90 -10.61 -3.52 -11.20
N THR A 91 -10.54 -3.48 -9.86
CA THR A 91 -11.73 -3.59 -8.99
C THR A 91 -12.71 -2.45 -9.25
N LEU A 92 -12.22 -1.21 -9.36
CA LEU A 92 -13.03 -0.03 -9.71
C LEU A 92 -13.61 -0.15 -11.13
N GLU A 93 -12.77 -0.49 -12.11
CA GLU A 93 -13.20 -0.66 -13.50
C GLU A 93 -14.32 -1.69 -13.62
N ALA A 94 -14.14 -2.87 -13.03
CA ALA A 94 -15.13 -3.93 -13.09
C ALA A 94 -16.41 -3.54 -12.35
N ALA A 95 -16.30 -2.89 -11.19
CA ALA A 95 -17.47 -2.44 -10.43
C ALA A 95 -18.33 -1.45 -11.20
N VAL A 96 -17.72 -0.39 -11.77
CA VAL A 96 -18.45 0.66 -12.48
C VAL A 96 -18.85 0.21 -13.88
N GLY A 97 -17.88 -0.27 -14.65
CA GLY A 97 -18.05 -0.61 -16.05
C GLY A 97 -18.86 -1.88 -16.27
N LEU A 98 -18.66 -2.92 -15.48
CA LEU A 98 -19.26 -4.24 -15.70
C LEU A 98 -20.35 -4.60 -14.69
N GLY A 99 -20.27 -4.09 -13.46
CA GLY A 99 -21.29 -4.30 -12.43
C GLY A 99 -22.46 -3.31 -12.53
N ILE A 100 -22.17 -2.02 -12.37
CA ILE A 100 -23.16 -0.94 -12.31
C ILE A 100 -23.77 -0.65 -13.68
N ASN A 101 -22.94 -0.45 -14.72
CA ASN A 101 -23.39 0.06 -16.01
C ASN A 101 -24.48 -0.80 -16.69
N PRO A 102 -24.42 -2.16 -16.69
CA PRO A 102 -25.51 -2.96 -17.26
C PRO A 102 -26.85 -2.75 -16.54
N ILE A 103 -26.85 -2.65 -15.21
CA ILE A 103 -28.07 -2.41 -14.42
C ILE A 103 -28.60 -1.00 -14.69
N LEU A 104 -27.71 0.00 -14.72
CA LEU A 104 -28.07 1.37 -15.03
C LEU A 104 -28.69 1.51 -16.42
N THR A 105 -28.13 0.81 -17.41
CA THR A 105 -28.54 0.93 -18.82
C THR A 105 -29.78 0.12 -19.16
N PHE A 106 -29.89 -1.10 -18.63
CA PHE A 106 -30.92 -2.07 -19.06
C PHE A 106 -31.90 -2.46 -17.97
N GLY A 107 -31.65 -2.05 -16.73
CA GLY A 107 -32.56 -2.34 -15.62
C GLY A 107 -33.89 -1.60 -15.77
N ASP A 108 -34.95 -2.20 -15.25
CA ASP A 108 -36.15 -1.44 -14.95
C ASP A 108 -35.98 -0.59 -13.67
N GLU A 109 -36.95 0.26 -13.37
CA GLU A 109 -36.87 1.17 -12.22
C GLU A 109 -36.85 0.45 -10.87
N GLU A 110 -37.44 -0.73 -10.76
CA GLU A 110 -37.44 -1.51 -9.51
C GLU A 110 -36.05 -2.11 -9.28
N GLN A 111 -35.45 -2.69 -10.33
CA GLN A 111 -34.08 -3.21 -10.31
C GLN A 111 -33.08 -2.10 -9.98
N LYS A 112 -33.19 -0.95 -10.64
CA LYS A 112 -32.28 0.19 -10.38
C LYS A 112 -32.36 0.67 -8.94
N ARG A 113 -33.58 0.89 -8.41
CA ARG A 113 -33.78 1.34 -7.03
C ARG A 113 -33.33 0.32 -5.99
N THR A 114 -33.40 -0.97 -6.32
CA THR A 114 -32.98 -2.05 -5.43
C THR A 114 -31.46 -2.17 -5.35
N TRP A 115 -30.77 -2.08 -6.50
CA TRP A 115 -29.35 -2.46 -6.56
C TRP A 115 -28.39 -1.28 -6.67
N LEU A 116 -28.75 -0.22 -7.41
CA LEU A 116 -27.79 0.86 -7.69
C LEU A 116 -27.33 1.62 -6.44
N PRO A 117 -28.17 1.95 -5.44
CA PRO A 117 -27.73 2.78 -4.31
C PRO A 117 -26.50 2.21 -3.59
N ASP A 118 -26.50 0.92 -3.27
CA ASP A 118 -25.38 0.28 -2.56
C ASP A 118 -24.16 0.08 -3.47
N LEU A 119 -24.38 -0.22 -4.76
CA LEU A 119 -23.29 -0.38 -5.73
C LEU A 119 -22.59 0.96 -5.99
N VAL A 120 -23.35 2.03 -6.15
CA VAL A 120 -22.87 3.41 -6.39
C VAL A 120 -22.16 3.96 -5.16
N ALA A 121 -22.63 3.63 -3.95
CA ALA A 121 -21.97 4.00 -2.71
C ALA A 121 -20.68 3.19 -2.44
N GLY A 122 -20.41 2.11 -3.19
CA GLY A 122 -19.28 1.21 -2.94
C GLY A 122 -19.44 0.36 -1.67
N THR A 123 -20.64 0.29 -1.10
CA THR A 123 -20.96 -0.58 0.04
C THR A 123 -21.24 -2.02 -0.40
N ALA A 124 -21.57 -2.20 -1.68
CA ALA A 124 -21.70 -3.49 -2.36
C ALA A 124 -20.97 -3.49 -3.71
N LEU A 125 -20.65 -4.68 -4.21
CA LEU A 125 -20.10 -4.90 -5.56
C LEU A 125 -20.96 -5.88 -6.36
N ALA A 126 -20.87 -5.79 -7.69
CA ALA A 126 -21.53 -6.74 -8.60
C ALA A 126 -20.53 -7.32 -9.61
N GLY A 127 -20.71 -8.61 -9.91
CA GLY A 127 -19.91 -9.32 -10.92
C GLY A 127 -20.59 -9.41 -12.29
N PHE A 128 -19.80 -9.71 -13.32
CA PHE A 128 -20.25 -9.78 -14.72
C PHE A 128 -19.91 -11.14 -15.36
N GLY A 129 -20.89 -12.05 -15.38
CA GLY A 129 -20.78 -13.44 -15.80
C GLY A 129 -20.96 -13.68 -17.30
N LEU A 130 -19.97 -13.31 -18.12
CA LEU A 130 -19.97 -13.61 -19.56
C LEU A 130 -19.24 -14.91 -19.89
N THR A 131 -17.96 -14.98 -19.51
CA THR A 131 -17.01 -16.02 -19.93
C THR A 131 -17.29 -17.37 -19.27
N GLU A 132 -17.04 -18.44 -20.03
CA GLU A 132 -17.11 -19.83 -19.57
C GLU A 132 -15.86 -20.62 -20.00
N PRO A 133 -15.59 -21.79 -19.39
CA PRO A 133 -14.44 -22.62 -19.77
C PRO A 133 -14.36 -22.99 -21.26
N GLY A 134 -15.52 -23.15 -21.91
CA GLY A 134 -15.60 -23.43 -23.35
C GLY A 134 -15.92 -22.20 -24.22
N ALA A 135 -16.13 -21.01 -23.63
CA ALA A 135 -16.63 -19.84 -24.33
C ALA A 135 -15.98 -18.54 -23.78
N GLY A 136 -14.82 -18.19 -24.35
CA GLY A 136 -14.11 -16.92 -24.11
C GLY A 136 -14.37 -15.91 -25.21
N SER A 137 -13.51 -15.89 -26.24
CA SER A 137 -13.69 -15.01 -27.41
C SER A 137 -14.99 -15.28 -28.17
N ASP A 138 -15.43 -16.54 -28.23
CA ASP A 138 -16.75 -16.94 -28.73
C ASP A 138 -17.77 -17.01 -27.58
N ALA A 139 -18.00 -15.87 -26.93
CA ALA A 139 -18.92 -15.79 -25.79
C ALA A 139 -20.38 -16.16 -26.15
N GLY A 140 -20.75 -16.09 -27.44
CA GLY A 140 -22.04 -16.56 -27.94
C GLY A 140 -22.23 -18.08 -27.82
N ALA A 141 -21.15 -18.84 -27.65
CA ALA A 141 -21.19 -20.29 -27.42
C ALA A 141 -21.53 -20.70 -25.97
N THR A 142 -21.79 -19.72 -25.08
CA THR A 142 -22.23 -19.92 -23.67
C THR A 142 -23.13 -21.14 -23.49
N ARG A 143 -22.89 -22.01 -22.53
CA ARG A 143 -23.66 -23.24 -22.27
C ARG A 143 -24.49 -23.16 -21.01
N THR A 144 -24.24 -22.18 -20.14
CA THR A 144 -25.12 -21.86 -19.02
C THR A 144 -26.53 -21.68 -19.53
N ARG A 145 -27.51 -22.31 -18.89
CA ARG A 145 -28.91 -22.32 -19.30
C ARG A 145 -29.76 -21.74 -18.19
N ALA A 146 -30.82 -21.03 -18.57
CA ALA A 146 -31.86 -20.54 -17.66
C ALA A 146 -33.23 -20.97 -18.18
N VAL A 147 -34.00 -21.69 -17.36
CA VAL A 147 -35.36 -22.16 -17.70
C VAL A 147 -36.37 -21.40 -16.90
N LEU A 148 -37.40 -20.87 -17.56
CA LEU A 148 -38.53 -20.30 -16.84
C LEU A 148 -39.44 -21.45 -16.36
N ASP A 149 -39.52 -21.62 -15.05
CA ASP A 149 -40.30 -22.64 -14.35
C ASP A 149 -41.04 -21.98 -13.18
N ASP A 150 -42.38 -22.06 -13.19
CA ASP A 150 -43.28 -21.49 -12.17
C ASP A 150 -42.97 -20.01 -11.78
N GLY A 151 -42.66 -19.18 -12.77
CA GLY A 151 -42.37 -17.75 -12.54
C GLY A 151 -40.96 -17.47 -12.03
N GLU A 152 -40.08 -18.47 -12.01
CA GLU A 152 -38.66 -18.35 -11.65
C GLU A 152 -37.75 -18.80 -12.80
N TRP A 153 -36.58 -18.19 -12.93
CA TRP A 153 -35.49 -18.71 -13.73
C TRP A 153 -34.70 -19.73 -12.92
N VAL A 154 -34.62 -20.96 -13.42
CA VAL A 154 -33.72 -22.01 -12.92
C VAL A 154 -32.45 -21.98 -13.76
N VAL A 155 -31.35 -21.56 -13.14
CA VAL A 155 -30.04 -21.35 -13.78
C VAL A 155 -29.11 -22.51 -13.47
N ASP A 156 -28.56 -23.12 -14.53
CA ASP A 156 -27.61 -24.23 -14.47
C ASP A 156 -26.41 -23.94 -15.37
N GLY A 157 -25.20 -24.07 -14.83
CA GLY A 157 -23.97 -23.86 -15.61
C GLY A 157 -22.80 -23.37 -14.79
N ALA A 158 -21.88 -22.69 -15.46
CA ALA A 158 -20.68 -22.17 -14.84
C ALA A 158 -20.17 -20.93 -15.56
N LYS A 159 -19.53 -20.02 -14.81
CA LYS A 159 -18.82 -18.85 -15.33
C LYS A 159 -17.37 -18.87 -14.85
N GLN A 160 -16.50 -18.17 -15.58
CA GLN A 160 -15.06 -18.22 -15.34
C GLN A 160 -14.43 -16.82 -15.44
N PHE A 161 -13.47 -16.57 -14.56
CA PHE A 161 -12.73 -15.31 -14.43
C PHE A 161 -13.62 -14.12 -14.08
N ILE A 162 -14.55 -14.31 -13.15
CA ILE A 162 -15.51 -13.26 -12.82
C ILE A 162 -14.94 -12.40 -11.70
N THR A 163 -14.59 -11.16 -12.03
CA THR A 163 -14.11 -10.17 -11.06
C THR A 163 -15.24 -9.72 -10.14
N ASN A 164 -14.93 -9.38 -8.89
CA ASN A 164 -15.87 -8.87 -7.87
C ASN A 164 -17.05 -9.81 -7.57
N SER A 165 -16.82 -11.12 -7.61
CA SER A 165 -17.88 -12.14 -7.57
C SER A 165 -17.85 -13.05 -6.34
N GLY A 166 -16.81 -13.00 -5.51
CA GLY A 166 -16.65 -13.85 -4.32
C GLY A 166 -16.35 -13.08 -3.03
N SER A 167 -16.32 -11.75 -3.07
CA SER A 167 -16.01 -10.92 -1.90
C SER A 167 -17.18 -10.86 -0.91
N ALA A 168 -16.90 -10.50 0.35
CA ALA A 168 -17.92 -10.34 1.39
C ALA A 168 -18.96 -9.24 1.10
N ILE A 169 -18.68 -8.34 0.15
CA ILE A 169 -19.60 -7.27 -0.27
C ILE A 169 -20.18 -7.49 -1.66
N THR A 170 -19.91 -8.63 -2.30
CA THR A 170 -20.56 -8.97 -3.58
C THR A 170 -22.05 -9.21 -3.33
N SER A 171 -22.91 -8.38 -3.90
CA SER A 171 -24.36 -8.47 -3.73
C SER A 171 -25.06 -9.27 -4.82
N LEU A 172 -24.52 -9.27 -6.04
CA LEU A 172 -25.06 -10.06 -7.16
C LEU A 172 -24.03 -10.29 -8.27
N VAL A 173 -24.32 -11.24 -9.15
CA VAL A 173 -23.63 -11.40 -10.44
C VAL A 173 -24.68 -11.40 -11.56
N THR A 174 -24.49 -10.57 -12.58
CA THR A 174 -25.32 -10.64 -13.79
C THR A 174 -24.70 -11.64 -14.76
N VAL A 175 -25.41 -12.70 -15.11
CA VAL A 175 -24.90 -13.80 -15.96
C VAL A 175 -25.62 -13.87 -17.30
N THR A 176 -24.88 -14.20 -18.36
CA THR A 176 -25.52 -14.60 -19.62
C THR A 176 -25.92 -16.07 -19.58
N ALA A 177 -27.14 -16.39 -20.00
CA ALA A 177 -27.63 -17.76 -20.04
C ALA A 177 -28.50 -18.00 -21.28
N ARG A 178 -28.45 -19.22 -21.82
CA ARG A 178 -29.37 -19.67 -22.86
C ARG A 178 -30.77 -19.81 -22.26
N THR A 179 -31.71 -19.01 -22.74
CA THR A 179 -33.13 -19.06 -22.34
C THR A 179 -34.00 -19.80 -23.35
N GLY A 180 -33.45 -20.20 -24.49
CA GLY A 180 -34.16 -20.91 -25.53
C GLY A 180 -33.35 -21.01 -26.82
N GLU A 181 -34.07 -21.23 -27.92
CA GLU A 181 -33.56 -21.28 -29.28
C GLU A 181 -34.38 -20.30 -30.14
N ARG A 182 -33.70 -19.57 -31.01
CA ARG A 182 -34.33 -18.65 -31.97
C ARG A 182 -34.88 -19.43 -33.16
N GLU A 183 -35.73 -18.79 -33.95
CA GLU A 183 -36.29 -19.40 -35.19
C GLU A 183 -35.22 -19.87 -36.18
N ASP A 184 -34.04 -19.26 -36.16
CA ASP A 184 -32.91 -19.61 -37.03
C ASP A 184 -31.96 -20.68 -36.45
N GLY A 185 -32.37 -21.32 -35.35
CA GLY A 185 -31.61 -22.37 -34.67
C GLY A 185 -30.46 -21.87 -33.80
N ARG A 186 -30.23 -20.56 -33.72
CA ARG A 186 -29.19 -19.99 -32.84
C ARG A 186 -29.68 -19.91 -31.39
N PRO A 187 -28.78 -19.99 -30.40
CA PRO A 187 -29.15 -19.82 -29.00
C PRO A 187 -29.82 -18.46 -28.75
N GLU A 188 -30.95 -18.50 -28.05
CA GLU A 188 -31.52 -17.31 -27.42
C GLU A 188 -30.80 -17.08 -26.09
N ILE A 189 -30.09 -15.95 -25.97
CA ILE A 189 -29.25 -15.65 -24.80
C ILE A 189 -29.80 -14.41 -24.10
N SER A 190 -30.06 -14.53 -22.80
CA SER A 190 -30.55 -13.46 -21.93
C SER A 190 -29.54 -13.15 -20.83
N ALA A 191 -29.67 -11.98 -20.20
CA ALA A 191 -28.92 -11.60 -19.01
C ALA A 191 -29.81 -11.77 -17.78
N ILE A 192 -29.33 -12.48 -16.77
CA ILE A 192 -30.07 -12.80 -15.54
C ILE A 192 -29.26 -12.31 -14.35
N MET A 193 -29.87 -11.50 -13.48
CA MET A 193 -29.26 -11.05 -12.23
C MET A 193 -29.41 -12.14 -11.18
N VAL A 194 -28.30 -12.64 -10.64
CA VAL A 194 -28.29 -13.68 -9.61
C VAL A 194 -27.72 -13.10 -8.32
N PRO A 195 -28.57 -12.82 -7.31
CA PRO A 195 -28.11 -12.34 -6.00
C PRO A 195 -27.14 -13.31 -5.34
N ALA A 196 -26.13 -12.78 -4.64
CA ALA A 196 -25.25 -13.58 -3.80
C ALA A 196 -26.07 -14.26 -2.69
N GLY A 197 -25.70 -15.50 -2.36
CA GLY A 197 -26.43 -16.32 -1.38
C GLY A 197 -27.68 -17.02 -1.93
N THR A 198 -28.01 -16.87 -3.21
CA THR A 198 -29.07 -17.68 -3.85
C THR A 198 -28.72 -19.17 -3.76
N PRO A 199 -29.59 -20.04 -3.23
CA PRO A 199 -29.32 -21.48 -3.19
C PRO A 199 -28.98 -22.05 -4.57
N GLY A 200 -27.89 -22.80 -4.66
CA GLY A 200 -27.38 -23.34 -5.93
C GLY A 200 -26.38 -22.43 -6.65
N PHE A 201 -26.19 -21.17 -6.23
CA PHE A 201 -25.10 -20.32 -6.71
C PHE A 201 -23.90 -20.40 -5.75
N THR A 202 -22.74 -20.80 -6.28
CA THR A 202 -21.47 -20.82 -5.53
C THR A 202 -20.41 -19.99 -6.26
N ALA A 203 -19.81 -19.04 -5.54
CA ALA A 203 -18.51 -18.49 -5.92
C ALA A 203 -17.43 -19.45 -5.40
N GLU A 204 -16.74 -20.12 -6.33
CA GLU A 204 -15.74 -21.14 -6.00
C GLU A 204 -14.48 -20.51 -5.38
N LYS A 205 -13.45 -21.30 -5.05
CA LYS A 205 -12.18 -20.72 -4.57
C LYS A 205 -11.61 -19.71 -5.58
N ALA A 206 -11.13 -18.56 -5.08
CA ALA A 206 -10.44 -17.55 -5.89
C ALA A 206 -9.27 -18.16 -6.68
N TYR A 207 -9.00 -17.62 -7.86
CA TYR A 207 -7.89 -18.07 -8.70
C TYR A 207 -6.52 -17.75 -8.07
N ASP A 208 -5.59 -18.67 -8.28
CA ASP A 208 -4.15 -18.40 -8.17
C ASP A 208 -3.68 -17.77 -9.49
N LYS A 209 -3.29 -16.50 -9.43
CA LYS A 209 -3.07 -15.65 -10.61
C LYS A 209 -1.60 -15.27 -10.70
N LEU A 210 -1.12 -14.94 -11.90
CA LEU A 210 0.25 -14.42 -12.09
C LEU A 210 0.43 -13.02 -11.50
N GLY A 211 -0.65 -12.25 -11.40
CA GLY A 211 -0.67 -10.90 -10.86
C GLY A 211 -2.11 -10.46 -10.60
N TRP A 212 -2.24 -9.21 -10.14
CA TRP A 212 -3.50 -8.67 -9.59
C TRP A 212 -4.03 -9.53 -8.45
N ASN A 213 -3.15 -9.99 -7.55
CA ASN A 213 -3.50 -10.99 -6.55
C ASN A 213 -4.53 -10.47 -5.54
N ALA A 214 -4.52 -9.16 -5.27
CA ALA A 214 -5.49 -8.48 -4.42
C ALA A 214 -6.87 -8.26 -5.10
N SER A 215 -7.04 -8.61 -6.38
CA SER A 215 -8.33 -8.55 -7.07
C SER A 215 -9.14 -9.83 -6.85
N ASP A 216 -10.39 -9.65 -6.40
CA ASP A 216 -11.37 -10.71 -6.23
C ASP A 216 -11.76 -11.30 -7.58
N THR A 217 -11.45 -12.57 -7.85
CA THR A 217 -11.76 -13.22 -9.14
C THR A 217 -12.01 -14.71 -8.96
N HIS A 218 -13.20 -15.17 -9.34
CA HIS A 218 -13.67 -16.52 -9.03
C HIS A 218 -14.21 -17.26 -10.27
N PRO A 219 -14.08 -18.60 -10.32
CA PRO A 219 -15.03 -19.43 -11.04
C PRO A 219 -16.39 -19.38 -10.32
N LEU A 220 -17.48 -19.45 -11.07
CA LEU A 220 -18.83 -19.53 -10.52
C LEU A 220 -19.51 -20.80 -10.99
N SER A 221 -20.25 -21.46 -10.10
CA SER A 221 -21.09 -22.61 -10.42
C SER A 221 -22.54 -22.33 -10.07
N PHE A 222 -23.44 -22.83 -10.92
CA PHE A 222 -24.89 -22.73 -10.76
C PHE A 222 -25.49 -24.12 -10.92
N ASP A 223 -26.13 -24.62 -9.87
CA ASP A 223 -26.81 -25.92 -9.82
C ASP A 223 -28.25 -25.71 -9.35
N GLY A 224 -29.19 -25.69 -10.29
CA GLY A 224 -30.60 -25.44 -10.02
C GLY A 224 -30.90 -24.10 -9.35
N CYS A 225 -30.08 -23.07 -9.59
CA CYS A 225 -30.18 -21.78 -8.93
C CYS A 225 -31.48 -21.06 -9.34
N ARG A 226 -32.38 -20.78 -8.39
CA ARG A 226 -33.70 -20.20 -8.63
C ARG A 226 -33.74 -18.71 -8.31
N VAL A 227 -34.14 -17.89 -9.27
CA VAL A 227 -34.40 -16.45 -9.09
C VAL A 227 -35.73 -16.05 -9.74
N PRO A 228 -36.44 -15.03 -9.24
CA PRO A 228 -37.70 -14.59 -9.85
C PRO A 228 -37.56 -14.24 -11.34
N ALA A 229 -38.65 -14.35 -12.11
CA ALA A 229 -38.67 -13.94 -13.52
C ALA A 229 -38.24 -12.48 -13.72
N ALA A 230 -38.54 -11.63 -12.74
CA ALA A 230 -38.17 -10.22 -12.68
C ALA A 230 -36.65 -9.97 -12.58
N ASN A 231 -35.82 -11.00 -12.36
CA ASN A 231 -34.36 -10.88 -12.40
C ASN A 231 -33.79 -10.90 -13.83
N LEU A 232 -34.64 -11.00 -14.85
CA LEU A 232 -34.25 -10.76 -16.23
C LEU A 232 -33.79 -9.30 -16.40
N LEU A 233 -32.55 -9.09 -16.81
CA LEU A 233 -32.01 -7.75 -17.07
C LEU A 233 -32.26 -7.34 -18.52
N GLY A 234 -33.16 -6.37 -18.71
CA GLY A 234 -33.60 -5.91 -20.02
C GLY A 234 -34.45 -6.93 -20.76
N GLU A 235 -34.18 -7.15 -22.05
CA GLU A 235 -35.06 -7.95 -22.90
C GLU A 235 -34.56 -9.39 -23.06
N ARG A 236 -35.49 -10.36 -22.95
CA ARG A 236 -35.21 -11.78 -23.20
C ARG A 236 -34.63 -11.95 -24.61
N GLY A 237 -33.57 -12.74 -24.71
CA GLY A 237 -32.86 -13.00 -25.96
C GLY A 237 -31.94 -11.86 -26.42
N ARG A 238 -31.87 -10.74 -25.71
CA ARG A 238 -30.99 -9.62 -26.03
C ARG A 238 -29.74 -9.55 -25.14
N GLY A 239 -29.61 -10.41 -24.15
CA GLY A 239 -28.53 -10.39 -23.15
C GLY A 239 -27.12 -10.38 -23.74
N TYR A 240 -26.89 -11.16 -24.79
CA TYR A 240 -25.59 -11.16 -25.46
C TYR A 240 -25.25 -9.80 -26.11
N ALA A 241 -26.23 -9.18 -26.79
CA ALA A 241 -26.02 -7.87 -27.41
C ALA A 241 -25.84 -6.76 -26.35
N GLN A 242 -26.59 -6.83 -25.25
CA GLN A 242 -26.48 -5.91 -24.12
C GLN A 242 -25.08 -5.97 -23.48
N PHE A 243 -24.57 -7.18 -23.21
CA PHE A 243 -23.23 -7.38 -22.66
C PHE A 243 -22.13 -6.87 -23.61
N LEU A 244 -22.25 -7.14 -24.91
CA LEU A 244 -21.27 -6.64 -25.89
C LEU A 244 -21.25 -5.11 -26.00
N SER A 245 -22.38 -4.43 -25.80
CA SER A 245 -22.40 -2.96 -25.80
C SER A 245 -21.65 -2.36 -24.61
N THR A 246 -21.66 -3.03 -23.45
CA THR A 246 -20.92 -2.60 -22.26
C THR A 246 -19.40 -2.66 -22.46
N LEU A 247 -18.90 -3.57 -23.31
CA LEU A 247 -17.47 -3.77 -23.52
C LEU A 247 -16.77 -2.63 -24.27
N ASP A 248 -17.49 -1.78 -25.02
CA ASP A 248 -16.87 -0.65 -25.72
C ASP A 248 -16.33 0.40 -24.75
N ASP A 249 -17.04 0.66 -23.65
CA ASP A 249 -16.61 1.56 -22.58
C ASP A 249 -15.46 0.93 -21.77
N GLY A 250 -15.56 -0.36 -21.45
CA GLY A 250 -14.50 -1.10 -20.76
C GLY A 250 -13.16 -1.06 -21.50
N ARG A 251 -13.14 -0.99 -22.84
CA ARG A 251 -11.88 -0.81 -23.59
C ARG A 251 -11.15 0.48 -23.23
N VAL A 252 -11.87 1.59 -23.04
CA VAL A 252 -11.27 2.87 -22.67
C VAL A 252 -10.80 2.83 -21.22
N ALA A 253 -11.58 2.24 -20.32
CA ALA A 253 -11.23 2.09 -18.92
C ALA A 253 -9.97 1.21 -18.71
N ILE A 254 -9.86 0.10 -19.44
CA ILE A 254 -8.64 -0.74 -19.45
C ILE A 254 -7.44 0.01 -20.06
N ALA A 255 -7.66 0.88 -21.04
CA ALA A 255 -6.59 1.74 -21.54
C ALA A 255 -6.08 2.70 -20.44
N ALA A 256 -6.97 3.25 -19.62
CA ALA A 256 -6.60 4.09 -18.47
C ALA A 256 -5.80 3.32 -17.40
N LEU A 257 -6.21 2.08 -17.10
CA LEU A 257 -5.47 1.19 -16.19
C LEU A 257 -4.03 0.94 -16.68
N ALA A 258 -3.88 0.71 -17.99
CA ALA A 258 -2.58 0.54 -18.63
C ALA A 258 -1.74 1.83 -18.62
N VAL A 259 -2.36 3.01 -18.77
CA VAL A 259 -1.67 4.31 -18.61
C VAL A 259 -1.09 4.42 -17.20
N GLY A 260 -1.85 4.03 -16.17
CA GLY A 260 -1.37 3.98 -14.78
C GLY A 260 -0.15 3.08 -14.60
N CYS A 261 -0.17 1.88 -15.18
CA CYS A 261 0.96 0.94 -15.19
C CYS A 261 2.22 1.54 -15.86
N ILE A 262 2.07 2.20 -17.01
CA ILE A 262 3.20 2.84 -17.72
C ILE A 262 3.77 4.00 -16.88
N GLN A 263 2.92 4.81 -16.25
CA GLN A 263 3.36 5.88 -15.36
C GLN A 263 4.16 5.32 -14.18
N ALA A 264 3.68 4.24 -13.54
CA ALA A 264 4.40 3.58 -12.46
C ALA A 264 5.77 3.07 -12.91
N CYS A 265 5.85 2.43 -14.09
CA CYS A 265 7.12 2.01 -14.69
C CYS A 265 8.09 3.19 -14.82
N LEU A 266 7.63 4.30 -15.39
CA LEU A 266 8.45 5.50 -15.61
C LEU A 266 8.96 6.07 -14.29
N ASP A 267 8.07 6.29 -13.32
CA ASP A 267 8.40 6.86 -12.01
C ASP A 267 9.48 6.02 -11.30
N HIS A 268 9.29 4.70 -11.28
CA HIS A 268 10.26 3.77 -10.69
C HIS A 268 11.59 3.74 -11.43
N CYS A 269 11.58 3.75 -12.76
CA CYS A 269 12.81 3.73 -13.55
C CYS A 269 13.62 5.01 -13.37
N VAL A 270 12.96 6.17 -13.35
CA VAL A 270 13.62 7.47 -13.15
C VAL A 270 14.29 7.51 -11.78
N ALA A 271 13.56 7.13 -10.72
CA ALA A 271 14.08 7.09 -9.37
C ALA A 271 15.28 6.13 -9.25
N TYR A 272 15.10 4.87 -9.64
CA TYR A 272 16.15 3.85 -9.55
C TYR A 272 17.37 4.20 -10.39
N ALA A 273 17.19 4.78 -11.57
CA ALA A 273 18.30 5.18 -12.43
C ALA A 273 19.12 6.35 -11.86
N GLY A 274 18.51 7.20 -11.03
CA GLY A 274 19.20 8.27 -10.29
C GLY A 274 20.00 7.75 -9.10
N GLU A 275 19.53 6.70 -8.44
CA GLU A 275 20.13 6.15 -7.22
C GLU A 275 21.19 5.08 -7.51
N ARG A 276 20.91 4.16 -8.43
CA ARG A 276 21.79 3.02 -8.71
C ARG A 276 23.06 3.49 -9.41
N THR A 277 24.23 3.16 -8.87
CA THR A 277 25.52 3.52 -9.45
C THR A 277 26.27 2.31 -10.02
N THR A 278 26.85 2.48 -11.21
CA THR A 278 27.83 1.56 -11.81
C THR A 278 28.82 2.34 -12.65
N PHE A 279 30.04 1.82 -12.84
CA PHE A 279 31.07 2.47 -13.66
C PHE A 279 31.25 3.97 -13.33
N GLY A 280 31.38 4.28 -12.04
CA GLY A 280 31.69 5.61 -11.54
C GLY A 280 30.55 6.63 -11.48
N GLY A 281 29.27 6.24 -11.62
CA GLY A 281 28.15 7.15 -11.41
C GLY A 281 26.77 6.54 -11.61
N PRO A 282 25.69 7.35 -11.48
CA PRO A 282 24.31 6.88 -11.68
C PRO A 282 24.10 6.25 -13.05
N ILE A 283 23.32 5.15 -13.10
CA ILE A 283 23.04 4.45 -14.35
C ILE A 283 22.22 5.30 -15.33
N GLY A 284 21.43 6.26 -14.83
CA GLY A 284 20.69 7.22 -15.65
C GLY A 284 21.56 8.11 -16.54
N ARG A 285 22.87 8.24 -16.27
CA ARG A 285 23.81 8.95 -17.15
C ARG A 285 24.27 8.11 -18.35
N LYS A 286 23.91 6.83 -18.41
CA LYS A 286 24.31 5.92 -19.47
C LYS A 286 23.20 5.87 -20.53
N GLN A 287 23.54 6.15 -21.79
CA GLN A 287 22.55 6.25 -22.89
C GLN A 287 21.69 4.99 -23.04
N GLY A 288 22.25 3.80 -22.82
CA GLY A 288 21.49 2.54 -22.88
C GLY A 288 20.35 2.43 -21.84
N VAL A 289 20.39 3.22 -20.76
CA VAL A 289 19.30 3.33 -19.77
C VAL A 289 18.46 4.58 -20.05
N ALA A 290 19.10 5.73 -20.30
CA ALA A 290 18.41 6.99 -20.53
C ALA A 290 17.45 6.94 -21.74
N PHE A 291 17.84 6.30 -22.84
CA PHE A 291 16.97 6.14 -24.01
C PHE A 291 15.75 5.26 -23.72
N GLN A 292 15.92 4.19 -22.93
CA GLN A 292 14.81 3.34 -22.54
C GLN A 292 13.82 4.08 -21.64
N ILE A 293 14.29 4.95 -20.74
CA ILE A 293 13.43 5.81 -19.92
C ILE A 293 12.69 6.84 -20.79
N ALA A 294 13.36 7.41 -21.80
CA ALA A 294 12.70 8.30 -22.76
C ALA A 294 11.62 7.58 -23.60
N ASP A 295 11.83 6.29 -23.92
CA ASP A 295 10.81 5.45 -24.57
C ASP A 295 9.58 5.26 -23.67
N LEU A 296 9.78 5.05 -22.34
CA LEU A 296 8.68 4.99 -21.37
C LEU A 296 7.84 6.28 -21.36
N GLU A 297 8.50 7.44 -21.30
CA GLU A 297 7.83 8.75 -21.32
C GLU A 297 7.06 8.96 -22.62
N THR A 298 7.65 8.60 -23.76
CA THR A 298 6.99 8.69 -25.07
C THR A 298 5.73 7.82 -25.13
N MET A 299 5.84 6.55 -24.68
CA MET A 299 4.70 5.62 -24.63
C MET A 299 3.59 6.13 -23.71
N LEU A 300 3.94 6.67 -22.54
CA LEU A 300 3.01 7.24 -21.59
C LEU A 300 2.18 8.37 -22.22
N HIS A 301 2.85 9.35 -22.84
CA HIS A 301 2.17 10.49 -23.46
C HIS A 301 1.24 10.06 -24.60
N ALA A 302 1.69 9.15 -25.45
CA ALA A 302 0.87 8.63 -26.54
C ALA A 302 -0.35 7.84 -26.03
N ALA A 303 -0.17 6.97 -25.04
CA ALA A 303 -1.25 6.20 -24.44
C ALA A 303 -2.28 7.11 -23.75
N ARG A 304 -1.83 8.11 -23.00
CA ARG A 304 -2.70 9.06 -22.30
C ARG A 304 -3.52 9.91 -23.29
N LEU A 305 -2.91 10.38 -24.37
CA LEU A 305 -3.61 11.14 -25.42
C LEU A 305 -4.69 10.31 -26.12
N LEU A 306 -4.40 9.05 -26.45
CA LEU A 306 -5.38 8.16 -27.09
C LEU A 306 -6.55 7.83 -26.14
N THR A 307 -6.23 7.57 -24.87
CA THR A 307 -7.20 7.23 -23.84
C THR A 307 -8.17 8.38 -23.57
N TYR A 308 -7.65 9.57 -23.25
CA TYR A 308 -8.52 10.72 -22.94
C TYR A 308 -9.27 11.27 -24.16
N ARG A 309 -8.75 11.06 -25.37
CA ARG A 309 -9.53 11.32 -26.58
C ARG A 309 -10.77 10.42 -26.65
N ALA A 310 -10.61 9.12 -26.39
CA ALA A 310 -11.75 8.19 -26.41
C ALA A 310 -12.73 8.49 -25.26
N ALA A 311 -12.22 8.82 -24.07
CA ALA A 311 -13.05 9.19 -22.92
C ALA A 311 -13.89 10.45 -23.19
N ALA A 312 -13.27 11.52 -23.73
CA ALA A 312 -13.96 12.75 -24.10
C ALA A 312 -15.02 12.52 -25.20
N MET A 313 -14.81 11.56 -26.11
CA MET A 313 -15.82 11.17 -27.10
C MET A 313 -17.04 10.48 -26.44
N LYS A 314 -16.82 9.68 -25.39
CA LYS A 314 -17.90 9.06 -24.61
C LYS A 314 -18.70 10.13 -23.86
N ASP A 315 -18.02 11.02 -23.14
CA ASP A 315 -18.68 12.12 -22.43
C ASP A 315 -19.48 13.02 -23.39
N ALA A 316 -18.95 13.27 -24.60
CA ALA A 316 -19.68 14.01 -25.62
C ALA A 316 -20.93 13.27 -26.10
N ALA A 317 -20.86 11.96 -26.32
CA ALA A 317 -22.01 11.15 -26.68
C ALA A 317 -23.09 11.15 -25.57
N ASP A 318 -22.67 11.02 -24.31
CA ASP A 318 -23.57 11.04 -23.14
C ASP A 318 -24.25 12.39 -22.95
N ALA A 319 -23.57 13.49 -23.30
CA ALA A 319 -24.13 14.83 -23.37
C ALA A 319 -25.08 15.05 -24.57
N GLY A 320 -25.38 14.02 -25.35
CA GLY A 320 -26.22 14.12 -26.56
C GLY A 320 -25.56 14.83 -27.74
N ARG A 321 -24.24 15.05 -27.71
CA ARG A 321 -23.52 15.65 -28.84
C ARG A 321 -23.33 14.60 -29.95
N ALA A 322 -23.29 15.07 -31.19
CA ALA A 322 -23.14 14.21 -32.35
C ALA A 322 -21.75 13.55 -32.38
N VAL A 323 -21.67 12.31 -31.90
CA VAL A 323 -20.49 11.45 -31.99
C VAL A 323 -20.85 10.20 -32.78
N SER A 324 -20.11 9.92 -33.84
CA SER A 324 -20.28 8.69 -34.62
C SER A 324 -19.96 7.48 -33.76
N THR A 325 -20.93 6.56 -33.59
CA THR A 325 -20.72 5.29 -32.88
C THR A 325 -19.55 4.50 -33.47
N LYS A 326 -19.38 4.54 -34.80
CA LYS A 326 -18.26 3.89 -35.48
C LYS A 326 -16.93 4.50 -35.06
N ASP A 327 -16.86 5.83 -35.00
CA ASP A 327 -15.62 6.55 -34.69
C ASP A 327 -15.23 6.37 -33.22
N PHE A 328 -16.22 6.38 -32.30
CA PHE A 328 -15.99 6.07 -30.89
C PHE A 328 -15.46 4.64 -30.70
N LYS A 329 -16.13 3.63 -31.28
CA LYS A 329 -15.67 2.23 -31.20
C LYS A 329 -14.25 2.06 -31.74
N GLN A 330 -13.92 2.74 -32.83
CA GLN A 330 -12.57 2.74 -33.38
C GLN A 330 -11.57 3.41 -32.42
N ALA A 331 -11.89 4.57 -31.85
CA ALA A 331 -11.04 5.26 -30.89
C ALA A 331 -10.79 4.41 -29.64
N ALA A 332 -11.82 3.79 -29.08
CA ALA A 332 -11.71 2.90 -27.92
C ALA A 332 -10.83 1.67 -28.20
N ALA A 333 -10.98 1.04 -29.37
CA ALA A 333 -10.15 -0.09 -29.78
C ALA A 333 -8.68 0.30 -29.97
N VAL A 334 -8.41 1.46 -30.60
CA VAL A 334 -7.05 1.97 -30.79
C VAL A 334 -6.39 2.33 -29.45
N ALA A 335 -7.11 3.01 -28.57
CA ALA A 335 -6.62 3.35 -27.23
C ALA A 335 -6.25 2.10 -26.43
N LYS A 336 -7.17 1.13 -26.34
CA LYS A 336 -6.94 -0.15 -25.66
C LYS A 336 -5.71 -0.84 -26.22
N LEU A 337 -5.64 -1.05 -27.54
CA LEU A 337 -4.54 -1.77 -28.17
C LEU A 337 -3.19 -1.10 -27.86
N TYR A 338 -3.07 0.20 -28.14
CA TYR A 338 -1.81 0.90 -27.97
C TYR A 338 -1.37 0.97 -26.50
N ALA A 339 -2.29 1.31 -25.60
CA ALA A 339 -1.98 1.45 -24.18
C ALA A 339 -1.56 0.10 -23.56
N THR A 340 -2.28 -0.99 -23.84
CA THR A 340 -1.94 -2.30 -23.25
C THR A 340 -0.63 -2.87 -23.79
N GLU A 341 -0.35 -2.75 -25.10
CA GLU A 341 0.94 -3.19 -25.67
C GLU A 341 2.11 -2.34 -25.16
N SER A 342 1.86 -1.05 -24.95
CA SER A 342 2.83 -0.13 -24.35
C SER A 342 3.09 -0.47 -22.89
N ALA A 343 2.08 -0.87 -22.11
CA ALA A 343 2.25 -1.32 -20.72
C ALA A 343 3.09 -2.61 -20.64
N VAL A 344 2.87 -3.58 -21.54
CA VAL A 344 3.71 -4.79 -21.65
C VAL A 344 5.16 -4.42 -21.99
N SER A 345 5.36 -3.48 -22.90
CA SER A 345 6.71 -3.01 -23.25
C SER A 345 7.36 -2.23 -22.10
N ALA A 346 6.57 -1.42 -21.38
CA ALA A 346 7.01 -0.62 -20.25
C ALA A 346 7.48 -1.48 -19.07
N THR A 347 6.71 -2.50 -18.71
CA THR A 347 7.08 -3.46 -17.66
C THR A 347 8.37 -4.20 -18.02
N ARG A 348 8.51 -4.67 -19.27
CA ARG A 348 9.77 -5.29 -19.75
C ARG A 348 10.97 -4.33 -19.64
N ILE A 349 10.80 -3.08 -20.07
CA ILE A 349 11.83 -2.06 -19.96
C ILE A 349 12.18 -1.82 -18.49
N ALA A 350 11.18 -1.69 -17.62
CA ALA A 350 11.37 -1.45 -16.20
C ALA A 350 12.15 -2.59 -15.53
N THR A 351 11.78 -3.84 -15.78
CA THR A 351 12.55 -5.01 -15.34
C THR A 351 14.01 -4.92 -15.79
N GLN A 352 14.26 -4.55 -17.04
CA GLN A 352 15.62 -4.45 -17.57
C GLN A 352 16.43 -3.30 -16.95
N VAL A 353 15.80 -2.15 -16.67
CA VAL A 353 16.45 -1.01 -15.98
C VAL A 353 16.87 -1.41 -14.57
N PHE A 354 16.05 -2.21 -13.88
CA PHE A 354 16.38 -2.74 -12.54
C PHE A 354 17.39 -3.89 -12.58
N GLY A 355 17.57 -4.54 -13.73
CA GLY A 355 18.47 -5.68 -13.91
C GLY A 355 18.01 -6.87 -13.08
N GLY A 356 18.93 -7.53 -12.36
CA GLY A 356 18.57 -8.67 -11.50
C GLY A 356 17.51 -8.36 -10.45
N TYR A 357 17.49 -7.13 -9.92
CA TYR A 357 16.48 -6.68 -8.96
C TYR A 357 15.08 -6.55 -9.57
N GLY A 358 14.98 -6.38 -10.88
CA GLY A 358 13.68 -6.34 -11.58
C GLY A 358 12.96 -7.68 -11.62
N PHE A 359 13.62 -8.75 -11.16
CA PHE A 359 13.08 -10.11 -11.04
C PHE A 359 12.84 -10.53 -9.58
N MET A 360 13.11 -9.64 -8.62
CA MET A 360 12.97 -9.90 -7.19
C MET A 360 11.68 -9.26 -6.71
N GLU A 361 10.82 -10.03 -6.03
CA GLU A 361 9.49 -9.60 -5.60
C GLU A 361 9.53 -8.45 -4.59
N GLU A 362 10.67 -8.14 -3.97
CA GLU A 362 10.85 -6.96 -3.12
C GLU A 362 10.76 -5.65 -3.92
N TYR A 363 10.93 -5.69 -5.25
CA TYR A 363 10.88 -4.51 -6.11
C TYR A 363 9.53 -4.36 -6.83
N PRO A 364 8.88 -3.18 -6.77
CA PRO A 364 7.57 -2.92 -7.39
C PRO A 364 7.44 -3.30 -8.87
N VAL A 365 8.53 -3.20 -9.63
CA VAL A 365 8.54 -3.51 -11.07
C VAL A 365 8.41 -5.01 -11.36
N ALA A 366 8.75 -5.89 -10.41
CA ALA A 366 8.62 -7.34 -10.56
C ALA A 366 7.14 -7.80 -10.49
N ARG A 367 6.28 -7.03 -9.82
CA ARG A 367 4.84 -7.31 -9.67
C ARG A 367 3.97 -6.72 -10.79
N GLY A 368 4.57 -6.39 -11.95
CA GLY A 368 3.82 -5.90 -13.12
C GLY A 368 3.61 -4.38 -13.18
N ALA A 369 4.36 -3.62 -12.37
CA ALA A 369 4.33 -2.16 -12.22
C ALA A 369 2.98 -1.58 -11.82
N GLY A 370 2.99 -0.90 -10.68
CA GLY A 370 1.80 -0.40 -10.00
C GLY A 370 1.44 -1.20 -8.77
N ASP A 371 2.42 -1.74 -8.04
CA ASP A 371 2.31 -2.12 -6.62
C ASP A 371 3.47 -1.42 -5.89
N LEU A 372 3.30 -0.13 -5.64
CA LEU A 372 4.31 0.71 -5.01
C LEU A 372 4.61 0.20 -3.59
N TYR A 373 5.85 -0.21 -3.33
CA TYR A 373 6.36 -0.06 -1.96
C TYR A 373 6.46 1.46 -1.73
N PRO A 374 5.86 2.03 -0.67
CA PRO A 374 6.18 3.40 -0.32
C PRO A 374 7.66 3.44 0.00
N ARG A 375 8.41 4.32 -0.66
CA ARG A 375 9.36 5.10 0.11
C ARG A 375 8.59 6.29 0.66
N ALA A 376 8.82 6.53 1.96
CA ALA A 376 8.07 7.39 2.86
C ALA A 376 6.70 6.80 3.31
N VAL A 377 6.75 5.81 4.21
CA VAL A 377 5.92 5.95 5.42
C VAL A 377 6.21 7.37 5.92
N ALA A 378 5.21 8.23 6.06
CA ALA A 378 5.43 9.52 6.71
C ALA A 378 6.27 9.25 7.97
N ALA A 379 7.44 9.90 8.07
CA ALA A 379 8.45 9.56 9.07
C ALA A 379 7.74 9.30 10.41
N PRO A 380 7.81 8.06 10.94
CA PRO A 380 7.04 7.73 12.12
C PRO A 380 7.45 8.70 13.22
N ARG A 381 6.47 9.17 13.99
CA ARG A 381 6.75 9.99 15.16
C ARG A 381 7.75 9.22 16.04
N LEU A 382 8.92 9.79 16.27
CA LEU A 382 9.98 9.16 17.04
C LEU A 382 9.75 9.47 18.52
N VAL A 383 9.79 8.43 19.36
CA VAL A 383 9.60 8.58 20.81
C VAL A 383 10.79 7.99 21.55
N LEU A 384 11.41 8.78 22.43
CA LEU A 384 12.46 8.33 23.32
C LEU A 384 11.85 7.94 24.68
N ALA A 385 11.90 6.66 25.00
CA ALA A 385 11.46 6.08 26.27
C ALA A 385 12.47 6.30 27.41
N SER A 386 13.01 7.51 27.53
CA SER A 386 14.07 7.84 28.50
C SER A 386 14.06 9.33 28.87
N ALA A 387 14.18 9.61 30.17
CA ALA A 387 14.33 10.98 30.68
C ALA A 387 15.77 11.54 30.55
N SER A 388 16.71 10.81 29.94
CA SER A 388 18.12 11.21 29.86
C SER A 388 18.33 12.42 28.93
N PRO A 389 18.81 13.57 29.45
CA PRO A 389 19.11 14.73 28.60
C PRO A 389 20.23 14.45 27.59
N ALA A 390 21.22 13.64 27.98
CA ALA A 390 22.38 13.27 27.18
C ALA A 390 22.01 12.44 25.94
N ARG A 391 21.12 11.45 26.11
CA ARG A 391 20.58 10.64 25.00
C ARG A 391 19.78 11.50 24.02
N LEU A 392 18.92 12.38 24.55
CA LEU A 392 18.13 13.31 23.73
C LEU A 392 19.04 14.26 22.93
N ALA A 393 20.05 14.84 23.56
CA ALA A 393 21.01 15.72 22.90
C ALA A 393 21.79 14.98 21.78
N THR A 394 22.20 13.74 22.03
CA THR A 394 22.88 12.89 21.04
C THR A 394 22.00 12.61 19.83
N LEU A 395 20.72 12.26 20.05
CA LEU A 395 19.77 12.02 18.96
C LEU A 395 19.52 13.30 18.13
N ARG A 396 19.35 14.45 18.79
CA ARG A 396 19.18 15.76 18.14
C ARG A 396 20.39 16.19 17.33
N ALA A 397 21.59 15.98 17.86
CA ALA A 397 22.83 16.23 17.10
C ALA A 397 22.95 15.34 15.86
N ALA A 398 22.31 14.16 15.87
CA ALA A 398 22.26 13.24 14.74
C ALA A 398 21.13 13.53 13.72
N GLY A 399 20.38 14.62 13.93
CA GLY A 399 19.28 15.07 13.08
C GLY A 399 17.90 14.58 13.51
N LEU A 400 17.77 13.84 14.62
CA LEU A 400 16.50 13.26 15.07
C LEU A 400 15.85 14.15 16.13
N ASP A 401 14.53 14.38 16.09
CA ASP A 401 13.81 15.11 17.16
C ASP A 401 12.72 14.25 17.82
N PRO A 402 13.10 13.33 18.74
CA PRO A 402 12.13 12.47 19.40
C PRO A 402 11.34 13.22 20.48
N GLU A 403 10.05 12.88 20.61
CA GLU A 403 9.26 13.20 21.79
C GLU A 403 9.75 12.36 22.98
N VAL A 404 9.87 12.97 24.15
CA VAL A 404 10.34 12.27 25.36
C VAL A 404 9.14 11.78 26.17
N VAL A 405 9.08 10.47 26.40
CA VAL A 405 8.07 9.84 27.26
C VAL A 405 8.77 8.99 28.31
N VAL A 406 8.57 9.29 29.59
CA VAL A 406 9.20 8.53 30.67
C VAL A 406 8.46 7.20 30.86
N SER A 407 9.20 6.09 30.83
CA SER A 407 8.63 4.75 30.88
C SER A 407 7.97 4.40 32.22
N GLY A 408 8.50 4.93 33.34
CA GLY A 408 8.03 4.62 34.69
C GLY A 408 8.33 3.19 35.15
N VAL A 409 9.24 2.48 34.46
CA VAL A 409 9.68 1.12 34.80
C VAL A 409 10.51 1.15 36.08
N ASP A 410 10.16 0.29 37.04
CA ASP A 410 10.97 0.02 38.23
C ASP A 410 12.11 -0.95 37.88
N GLU A 411 13.33 -0.41 37.81
CA GLU A 411 14.53 -1.15 37.41
C GLU A 411 14.99 -2.16 38.48
N GLU A 412 14.57 -2.00 39.73
CA GLU A 412 14.98 -2.86 40.86
C GLU A 412 14.38 -4.27 40.79
N GLN A 413 13.33 -4.46 39.97
CA GLN A 413 12.63 -5.74 39.79
C GLN A 413 13.26 -6.61 38.69
N VAL A 414 14.30 -6.12 38.00
CA VAL A 414 15.01 -6.87 36.96
C VAL A 414 16.19 -7.61 37.57
N GLU A 415 16.22 -8.93 37.42
CA GLU A 415 17.33 -9.76 37.87
C GLU A 415 18.63 -9.36 37.14
N ARG A 416 19.69 -9.12 37.91
CA ARG A 416 21.02 -8.80 37.37
C ARG A 416 21.69 -10.07 36.85
N THR A 417 21.59 -10.28 35.53
CA THR A 417 22.27 -11.34 34.78
C THR A 417 23.58 -10.81 34.17
N GLU A 418 24.08 -11.42 33.10
CA GLU A 418 25.19 -10.89 32.30
C GLU A 418 24.93 -9.42 31.90
N PRO A 419 25.92 -8.52 31.95
CA PRO A 419 25.72 -7.08 31.77
C PRO A 419 24.97 -6.70 30.49
N ALA A 420 25.27 -7.38 29.38
CA ALA A 420 24.63 -7.16 28.09
C ALA A 420 23.14 -7.56 28.10
N ASP A 421 22.81 -8.70 28.69
CA ASP A 421 21.42 -9.18 28.80
C ASP A 421 20.61 -8.30 29.76
N TYR A 422 21.24 -7.86 30.85
CA TYR A 422 20.62 -6.99 31.83
C TYR A 422 20.18 -5.65 31.21
N VAL A 423 21.08 -4.95 30.51
CA VAL A 423 20.72 -3.68 29.85
C VAL A 423 19.74 -3.87 28.70
N LEU A 424 19.82 -4.99 27.99
CA LEU A 424 18.88 -5.33 26.94
C LEU A 424 17.46 -5.50 27.50
N ARG A 425 17.33 -6.21 28.62
CA ARG A 425 16.04 -6.43 29.29
C ARG A 425 15.45 -5.12 29.80
N LEU A 426 16.26 -4.26 30.39
CA LEU A 426 15.82 -2.93 30.83
C LEU A 426 15.35 -2.08 29.65
N ALA A 427 16.13 -2.02 28.57
CA ALA A 427 15.75 -1.28 27.36
C ALA A 427 14.41 -1.76 26.76
N GLN A 428 14.19 -3.09 26.73
CA GLN A 428 12.93 -3.68 26.30
C GLN A 428 11.75 -3.26 27.19
N LEU A 429 11.88 -3.39 28.51
CA LEU A 429 10.81 -3.01 29.44
C LEU A 429 10.43 -1.54 29.27
N LYS A 430 11.42 -0.66 29.11
CA LYS A 430 11.21 0.78 28.89
C LYS A 430 10.47 1.05 27.57
N ALA A 431 10.92 0.43 26.48
CA ALA A 431 10.27 0.59 25.18
C ALA A 431 8.84 0.06 25.19
N VAL A 432 8.59 -1.14 25.73
CA VAL A 432 7.26 -1.76 25.80
C VAL A 432 6.29 -0.91 26.63
N ALA A 433 6.72 -0.41 27.78
CA ALA A 433 5.89 0.44 28.64
C ALA A 433 5.45 1.75 27.98
N VAL A 434 6.26 2.29 27.06
CA VAL A 434 5.92 3.50 26.28
C VAL A 434 5.11 3.14 25.04
N ALA A 435 5.49 2.09 24.32
CA ALA A 435 4.82 1.62 23.10
C ALA A 435 3.32 1.38 23.29
N ALA A 436 2.91 0.84 24.45
CA ALA A 436 1.50 0.62 24.78
C ALA A 436 0.64 1.90 24.79
N ARG A 437 1.25 3.09 24.86
CA ARG A 437 0.59 4.39 24.95
C ARG A 437 0.79 5.27 23.72
N GLU A 438 1.65 4.86 22.79
CA GLU A 438 2.10 5.67 21.66
C GLU A 438 1.82 4.95 20.32
N PRO A 439 0.57 4.95 19.82
CA PRO A 439 0.23 4.31 18.55
C PRO A 439 0.91 5.04 17.37
N ARG A 440 1.21 4.28 16.30
CA ARG A 440 1.84 4.79 15.07
C ARG A 440 3.14 5.57 15.31
N SER A 441 4.01 5.03 16.15
CA SER A 441 5.29 5.64 16.52
C SER A 441 6.45 4.64 16.45
N LEU A 442 7.67 5.18 16.39
CA LEU A 442 8.90 4.42 16.55
C LEU A 442 9.46 4.70 17.96
N VAL A 443 9.35 3.73 18.86
CA VAL A 443 9.71 3.90 20.27
C VAL A 443 11.11 3.33 20.55
N ILE A 444 12.01 4.18 21.04
CA ILE A 444 13.38 3.84 21.42
C ILE A 444 13.48 3.70 22.94
N GLY A 445 13.73 2.49 23.44
CA GLY A 445 14.16 2.24 24.82
C GLY A 445 15.67 2.07 24.91
N CYS A 446 16.29 2.71 25.91
CA CYS A 446 17.73 2.55 26.18
C CYS A 446 18.02 2.46 27.68
N ASP A 447 19.00 1.62 28.02
CA ASP A 447 19.59 1.56 29.35
C ASP A 447 21.09 1.27 29.31
N SER A 448 21.83 1.68 30.33
CA SER A 448 23.29 1.58 30.38
C SER A 448 23.80 1.22 31.77
N VAL A 449 24.85 0.40 31.82
CA VAL A 449 25.60 0.07 33.05
C VAL A 449 27.09 0.01 32.76
N LEU A 450 27.91 0.33 33.77
CA LEU A 450 29.34 0.12 33.72
C LEU A 450 29.69 -1.22 34.36
N GLU A 451 30.44 -2.05 33.65
CA GLU A 451 31.07 -3.24 34.20
C GLU A 451 32.52 -2.92 34.63
N LEU A 452 32.84 -3.19 35.89
CA LEU A 452 34.18 -3.09 36.45
C LEU A 452 34.45 -4.32 37.31
N ASP A 453 35.50 -5.10 37.01
CA ASP A 453 35.82 -6.37 37.68
C ASP A 453 34.61 -7.33 37.85
N SER A 454 33.79 -7.46 36.81
CA SER A 454 32.56 -8.27 36.82
C SER A 454 31.45 -7.76 37.77
N GLU A 455 31.58 -6.56 38.32
CA GLU A 455 30.50 -5.86 39.02
C GLU A 455 29.73 -4.94 38.06
N ILE A 456 28.40 -4.99 38.11
CA ILE A 456 27.49 -4.14 37.33
C ILE A 456 27.14 -2.88 38.13
N LEU A 457 27.62 -1.74 37.65
CA LEU A 457 27.46 -0.43 38.26
C LEU A 457 26.44 0.41 37.45
N GLY A 458 25.23 0.55 37.99
CA GLY A 458 24.21 1.48 37.50
C GLY A 458 24.48 2.93 37.96
N LYS A 459 23.44 3.70 38.24
CA LYS A 459 23.60 5.02 38.89
C LYS A 459 23.93 4.83 40.39
N PRO A 460 24.82 5.63 40.98
CA PRO A 460 25.01 5.63 42.43
C PRO A 460 23.83 6.33 43.12
N HIS A 461 23.38 5.80 44.25
CA HIS A 461 22.25 6.37 45.00
C HIS A 461 22.68 7.44 46.01
N THR A 462 23.97 7.49 46.35
CA THR A 462 24.54 8.41 47.35
C THR A 462 25.87 9.00 46.89
N ALA A 463 26.22 10.18 47.44
CA ALA A 463 27.49 10.84 47.16
C ALA A 463 28.69 10.01 47.67
N GLU A 464 28.52 9.30 48.79
CA GLU A 464 29.53 8.40 49.33
C GLU A 464 29.78 7.24 48.37
N GLU A 465 28.72 6.65 47.81
CA GLU A 465 28.83 5.59 46.82
C GLU A 465 29.51 6.08 45.53
N ALA A 466 29.11 7.26 45.03
CA ALA A 466 29.75 7.86 43.87
C ALA A 466 31.25 8.12 44.10
N THR A 467 31.62 8.60 45.29
CA THR A 467 33.01 8.82 45.69
C THR A 467 33.81 7.52 45.68
N ARG A 468 33.29 6.47 46.33
CA ARG A 468 33.94 5.15 46.37
C ARG A 468 34.14 4.59 44.96
N ARG A 469 33.11 4.64 44.12
CA ARG A 469 33.19 4.16 42.73
C ARG A 469 34.27 4.90 41.93
N TRP A 470 34.39 6.21 42.08
CA TRP A 470 35.46 6.97 41.41
C TRP A 470 36.86 6.66 41.92
N GLN A 471 37.01 6.42 43.23
CA GLN A 471 38.27 5.94 43.80
C GLN A 471 38.64 4.56 43.29
N ASP A 472 37.64 3.70 43.04
CA ASP A 472 37.84 2.38 42.46
C ASP A 472 38.09 2.44 40.95
N MET A 473 37.57 3.43 40.22
CA MET A 473 37.74 3.57 38.77
C MET A 473 39.05 4.25 38.34
N ARG A 474 39.59 5.17 39.16
CA ARG A 474 40.75 6.01 38.76
C ARG A 474 41.93 5.19 38.24
N GLY A 475 42.48 5.61 37.11
CA GLY A 475 43.60 4.94 36.43
C GLY A 475 43.29 3.56 35.82
N ARG A 476 42.03 3.09 35.88
CA ARG A 476 41.63 1.75 35.41
C ARG A 476 40.74 1.84 34.17
N ALA A 477 40.32 0.69 33.67
CA ALA A 477 39.37 0.59 32.56
C ALA A 477 38.17 -0.27 32.95
N GLY A 478 37.00 0.11 32.47
CA GLY A 478 35.75 -0.65 32.56
C GLY A 478 35.10 -0.79 31.18
N VAL A 479 34.01 -1.54 31.12
CA VAL A 479 33.23 -1.72 29.89
C VAL A 479 31.83 -1.16 30.13
N LEU A 480 31.45 -0.13 29.36
CA LEU A 480 30.08 0.35 29.40
C LEU A 480 29.22 -0.46 28.42
N HIS A 481 28.18 -1.09 28.95
CA HIS A 481 27.17 -1.80 28.19
C HIS A 481 25.93 -0.93 28.09
N THR A 482 25.38 -0.79 26.87
CA THR A 482 24.08 -0.13 26.66
C THR A 482 23.17 -1.04 25.85
N GLY A 483 21.95 -1.21 26.30
CA GLY A 483 20.87 -1.88 25.58
C GLY A 483 20.04 -0.89 24.78
N HIS A 484 19.58 -1.34 23.61
CA HIS A 484 18.71 -0.63 22.70
C HIS A 484 17.52 -1.52 22.40
N CYS A 485 16.32 -0.99 22.50
CA CYS A 485 15.09 -1.60 22.00
C CYS A 485 14.37 -0.59 21.11
N LEU A 486 13.98 -1.03 19.92
CA LEU A 486 13.29 -0.22 18.93
C LEU A 486 11.99 -0.93 18.56
N ILE A 487 10.85 -0.28 18.79
CA ILE A 487 9.52 -0.85 18.54
C ILE A 487 8.80 0.02 17.50
N ASP A 488 8.38 -0.60 16.40
CA ASP A 488 7.40 -0.01 15.49
C ASP A 488 6.00 -0.38 15.98
N THR A 489 5.28 0.58 16.56
CA THR A 489 3.96 0.33 17.14
C THR A 489 2.85 0.23 16.10
N HIS A 490 3.13 0.56 14.83
CA HIS A 490 2.17 0.37 13.75
C HIS A 490 2.21 -1.05 13.20
N ARG A 491 3.42 -1.59 13.00
CA ARG A 491 3.65 -2.93 12.44
C ARG A 491 3.77 -4.04 13.49
N GLU A 492 3.77 -3.68 14.78
CA GLU A 492 3.95 -4.60 15.92
C GLU A 492 5.25 -5.43 15.85
N VAL A 493 6.29 -4.87 15.21
CA VAL A 493 7.63 -5.47 15.11
C VAL A 493 8.61 -4.72 15.99
N TRP A 494 9.59 -5.43 16.54
CA TRP A 494 10.61 -4.83 17.38
C TRP A 494 11.98 -5.52 17.24
N LEU A 495 13.01 -4.75 17.53
CA LEU A 495 14.39 -5.20 17.61
C LEU A 495 14.96 -4.83 18.97
N ALA A 496 15.86 -5.66 19.49
CA ALA A 496 16.69 -5.27 20.61
C ALA A 496 18.11 -5.79 20.43
N ARG A 497 19.09 -4.94 20.76
CA ARG A 497 20.52 -5.22 20.67
C ARG A 497 21.24 -4.51 21.82
N SER A 498 22.46 -4.94 22.13
CA SER A 498 23.33 -4.27 23.09
C SER A 498 24.66 -3.89 22.43
N ALA A 499 25.26 -2.79 22.88
CA ALA A 499 26.59 -2.36 22.50
C ALA A 499 27.49 -2.26 23.74
N ALA A 500 28.77 -2.58 23.56
CA ALA A 500 29.78 -2.51 24.61
C ALA A 500 30.95 -1.62 24.16
N THR A 501 31.39 -0.72 25.04
CA THR A 501 32.52 0.18 24.78
C THR A 501 33.46 0.19 25.97
N GLN A 502 34.75 -0.01 25.73
CA GLN A 502 35.75 0.08 26.77
C GLN A 502 36.09 1.55 27.07
N VAL A 503 36.07 1.92 28.35
CA VAL A 503 36.39 3.26 28.83
C VAL A 503 37.57 3.15 29.78
N ARG A 504 38.59 4.01 29.57
CA ARG A 504 39.74 4.16 30.47
C ARG A 504 39.59 5.47 31.23
N PHE A 505 39.65 5.39 32.54
CA PHE A 505 39.54 6.54 33.43
C PHE A 505 40.92 7.14 33.71
N ALA A 506 40.96 8.47 33.87
CA ALA A 506 42.16 9.18 34.29
C ALA A 506 42.54 8.81 35.74
N ASP A 507 43.81 8.98 36.08
CA ASP A 507 44.27 8.90 37.45
C ASP A 507 43.94 10.23 38.15
N VAL A 508 42.79 10.28 38.83
CA VAL A 508 42.22 11.48 39.45
C VAL A 508 42.46 11.51 40.96
N SER A 509 42.74 12.71 41.48
CA SER A 509 42.96 12.94 42.91
C SER A 509 41.65 12.90 43.71
N ASP A 510 41.73 12.65 45.02
CA ASP A 510 40.55 12.66 45.89
C ASP A 510 39.86 14.05 45.94
N GLU A 511 40.62 15.13 45.73
CA GLU A 511 40.08 16.50 45.65
C GLU A 511 39.23 16.69 44.38
N GLU A 512 39.71 16.20 43.23
CA GLU A 512 38.95 16.22 41.97
C GLU A 512 37.69 15.36 42.06
N ILE A 513 37.78 14.17 42.67
CA ILE A 513 36.63 13.29 42.91
C ILE A 513 35.60 14.01 43.78
N ALA A 514 36.01 14.59 44.91
CA ALA A 514 35.12 15.32 45.80
C ALA A 514 34.43 16.50 45.10
N ALA A 515 35.18 17.26 44.29
CA ALA A 515 34.63 18.37 43.50
C ALA A 515 33.62 17.89 42.45
N TYR A 516 33.89 16.76 41.79
CA TYR A 516 32.98 16.19 40.80
C TYR A 516 31.71 15.64 41.44
N VAL A 517 31.81 14.91 42.54
CA VAL A 517 30.66 14.40 43.29
C VAL A 517 29.81 15.55 43.84
N ALA A 518 30.44 16.60 44.35
CA ALA A 518 29.73 17.81 44.80
C ALA A 518 28.95 18.52 43.68
N SER A 519 29.26 18.25 42.41
CA SER A 519 28.52 18.81 41.27
C SER A 519 27.13 18.18 41.08
N GLY A 520 26.87 17.02 41.68
CA GLY A 520 25.62 16.25 41.54
C GLY A 520 25.52 15.42 40.26
N GLU A 521 26.30 15.72 39.22
CA GLU A 521 26.30 14.98 37.95
C GLU A 521 26.49 13.47 38.13
N PRO A 522 27.40 12.97 39.00
CA PRO A 522 27.63 11.53 39.14
C PRO A 522 26.40 10.71 39.57
N LEU A 523 25.42 11.32 40.24
CA LEU A 523 24.21 10.64 40.71
C LEU A 523 23.19 10.42 39.57
N GLU A 524 23.32 11.15 38.48
CA GLU A 524 22.32 11.16 37.39
C GLU A 524 22.68 10.22 36.23
N VAL A 525 23.92 9.73 36.19
CA VAL A 525 24.50 8.99 35.06
C VAL A 525 24.97 7.60 35.47
N ALA A 526 24.84 6.63 34.55
CA ALA A 526 25.28 5.26 34.78
C ALA A 526 26.80 5.20 34.96
N GLY A 527 27.28 4.35 35.89
CA GLY A 527 28.71 4.27 36.19
C GLY A 527 29.30 5.54 36.82
N ALA A 528 28.48 6.54 37.16
CA ALA A 528 28.89 7.81 37.74
C ALA A 528 29.71 8.74 36.82
N PHE A 529 29.61 8.60 35.49
CA PHE A 529 30.26 9.48 34.52
C PHE A 529 29.50 9.59 33.18
N THR A 530 29.82 10.60 32.36
CA THR A 530 29.41 10.72 30.94
C THR A 530 30.44 11.53 30.15
N LEU A 531 30.46 11.42 28.81
CA LEU A 531 31.41 12.16 27.96
C LEU A 531 31.01 13.61 27.67
N ASP A 532 29.72 13.89 27.66
CA ASP A 532 29.12 15.18 27.31
C ASP A 532 28.87 16.08 28.54
N GLY A 533 29.43 15.70 29.68
CA GLY A 533 29.35 16.40 30.96
C GLY A 533 30.71 16.65 31.60
N LYS A 534 30.71 17.09 32.87
CA LYS A 534 31.94 17.38 33.63
C LYS A 534 32.82 16.14 33.81
N GLY A 535 32.21 14.96 33.91
CA GLY A 535 32.93 13.67 34.02
C GLY A 535 33.79 13.34 32.80
N GLY A 536 33.50 13.94 31.64
CA GLY A 536 34.27 13.72 30.40
C GLY A 536 35.73 14.12 30.53
N ALA A 537 36.04 15.10 31.38
CA ALA A 537 37.42 15.52 31.68
C ALA A 537 38.25 14.42 32.38
N PHE A 538 37.58 13.45 33.01
CA PHE A 538 38.21 12.35 33.73
C PHE A 538 38.22 11.03 32.93
N VAL A 539 37.83 11.07 31.66
CA VAL A 539 37.97 9.93 30.74
C VAL A 539 39.26 10.08 29.95
N ALA A 540 40.20 9.16 30.17
CA ALA A 540 41.52 9.17 29.53
C ALA A 540 41.54 8.51 28.14
N GLY A 541 40.56 7.65 27.83
CA GLY A 541 40.47 7.03 26.51
C GLY A 541 39.25 6.14 26.33
N ILE A 542 38.89 5.94 25.07
CA ILE A 542 37.74 5.12 24.67
C ILE A 542 38.19 4.19 23.56
N THR A 543 37.78 2.93 23.65
CA THR A 543 37.97 1.93 22.58
C THR A 543 36.62 1.32 22.25
N GLY A 544 36.10 1.63 21.06
CA GLY A 544 34.74 1.26 20.62
C GLY A 544 33.94 2.49 20.19
N ASP A 545 32.61 2.43 20.32
CA ASP A 545 31.72 3.53 19.96
C ASP A 545 31.59 4.54 21.13
N PRO A 546 31.99 5.81 20.96
CA PRO A 546 31.86 6.82 21.99
C PRO A 546 30.41 7.20 22.31
N HIS A 547 29.47 7.10 21.36
CA HIS A 547 28.06 7.43 21.64
C HIS A 547 27.42 6.42 22.60
N ASN A 548 27.89 5.17 22.54
CA ASN A 548 27.53 4.16 23.52
C ASN A 548 27.81 4.61 24.96
N VAL A 549 28.87 5.42 25.18
CA VAL A 549 29.24 5.96 26.49
C VAL A 549 28.25 7.00 27.01
N VAL A 550 27.66 7.77 26.10
CA VAL A 550 26.56 8.72 26.38
C VAL A 550 25.22 7.99 26.64
N GLY A 551 25.21 6.68 26.43
CA GLY A 551 24.08 5.79 26.69
C GLY A 551 23.16 5.59 25.49
N ILE A 552 23.61 5.92 24.27
CA ILE A 552 22.92 5.54 23.04
C ILE A 552 23.90 5.39 21.86
N SER A 553 24.05 4.17 21.32
CA SER A 553 24.92 3.92 20.17
C SER A 553 24.22 4.33 18.86
N LEU A 554 24.63 5.46 18.27
CA LEU A 554 24.08 5.91 16.97
C LEU A 554 24.35 4.92 15.83
N PRO A 555 25.54 4.30 15.70
CA PRO A 555 25.78 3.29 14.66
C PRO A 555 24.86 2.07 14.81
N LEU A 556 24.66 1.57 16.03
CA LEU A 556 23.77 0.44 16.28
C LEU A 556 22.31 0.82 16.03
N LEU A 557 21.88 1.98 16.51
CA LEU A 557 20.53 2.46 16.29
C LEU A 557 20.24 2.63 14.79
N ARG A 558 21.19 3.15 14.01
CA ARG A 558 21.06 3.25 12.55
C ARG A 558 20.84 1.89 11.88
N ILE A 559 21.58 0.87 12.31
CA ILE A 559 21.40 -0.50 11.80
C ILE A 559 20.01 -1.01 12.16
N MET A 560 19.55 -0.81 13.40
CA MET A 560 18.22 -1.23 13.84
C MET A 560 17.09 -0.50 13.08
N VAL A 561 17.26 0.78 12.78
CA VAL A 561 16.32 1.57 11.97
C VAL A 561 16.22 1.00 10.54
N ASP A 562 17.37 0.69 9.93
CA ASP A 562 17.45 0.07 8.60
C ASP A 562 16.82 -1.33 8.57
N GLU A 563 17.09 -2.17 9.59
CA GLU A 563 16.47 -3.49 9.73
C GLU A 563 14.95 -3.44 9.89
N LEU A 564 14.40 -2.37 10.47
CA LEU A 564 12.95 -2.13 10.52
C LEU A 564 12.39 -1.52 9.21
N GLY A 565 13.22 -1.33 8.19
CA GLY A 565 12.79 -0.84 6.88
C GLY A 565 12.58 0.67 6.80
N PHE A 566 13.19 1.45 7.71
CA PHE A 566 13.23 2.92 7.64
C PHE A 566 14.60 3.39 7.18
N ALA A 567 14.69 4.44 6.34
CA ALA A 567 15.98 5.07 6.12
C ALA A 567 16.29 6.03 7.28
N TRP A 568 17.55 6.05 7.75
CA TRP A 568 17.98 6.98 8.80
C TRP A 568 17.67 8.45 8.48
N THR A 569 17.85 8.82 7.21
CA THR A 569 17.59 10.18 6.72
C THR A 569 16.10 10.53 6.67
N ASP A 570 15.21 9.53 6.64
CA ASP A 570 13.77 9.77 6.69
C ASP A 570 13.35 10.24 8.09
N LEU A 571 14.16 9.97 9.12
CA LEU A 571 13.90 10.39 10.50
C LEU A 571 14.50 11.76 10.83
N TRP A 572 15.12 12.44 9.86
CA TRP A 572 15.65 13.79 10.08
C TRP A 572 14.52 14.81 10.25
N ALA A 573 14.62 15.62 11.32
CA ALA A 573 13.67 16.67 11.68
C ALA A 573 13.95 18.01 11.00
#